data_AF-A0A9D0J3L8-F1
#
_entry.id   AF-A0A9D0J3L8-F1
#
_cell.length_a   1.000
_cell.length_b   1.000
_cell.length_c   1.000
_cell.angle_alpha   90.00
_cell.angle_beta   90.00
_cell.angle_gamma   90.00
#
_symmetry.space_group_name_H-M   'P 1'
#
loop_
_entity.id
_entity.type
_entity.pdbx_description
1 polymer ?
#
loop_
_entity_poly.entity_id
_entity_poly.type
_entity_poly.pdbx_seq_one_letter_code
_entity_poly.pdbx_strand_id
1 'polypeptide(L)'
;MLYQQEERLKKSLEIMAAFSEGTGLEEAGASQRRYLWTDAFAVCNFLTLYERSGKEEQLSQARLLIDVVHRTLGYFRDDDERSGALSGLEESQAKKYPTVAGLRIGKALRERAPDEPYDEQKEWDRDGQYFHYLTKWMHALDQ
;
A
#
# COMPACT_ATOMS: atom_id res chain seq x y z
N MET A 1 -25.05 -17.19 18.01
CA MET A 1 -23.66 -17.34 17.53
C MET A 1 -23.53 -16.99 16.04
N LEU A 2 -24.36 -17.56 15.15
CA LEU A 2 -24.37 -17.23 13.71
C LEU A 2 -24.75 -15.77 13.41
N TYR A 3 -25.81 -15.24 14.03
CA TYR A 3 -26.24 -13.84 13.87
C TYR A 3 -25.13 -12.82 14.17
N GLN A 4 -24.34 -13.06 15.24
CA GLN A 4 -23.21 -12.20 15.59
C GLN A 4 -22.04 -12.29 14.59
N GLN A 5 -21.90 -13.41 13.87
CA GLN A 5 -20.88 -13.56 12.83
C GLN A 5 -21.28 -12.79 11.56
N GLU A 6 -22.55 -12.84 11.17
CA GLU A 6 -23.08 -12.06 10.04
C GLU A 6 -23.00 -10.56 10.29
N GLU A 7 -23.33 -10.10 11.51
CA GLU A 7 -23.22 -8.69 11.88
C GLU A 7 -21.77 -8.18 11.82
N ARG A 8 -20.81 -8.97 12.34
CA ARG A 8 -19.38 -8.65 12.23
C ARG A 8 -18.89 -8.62 10.79
N LEU A 9 -19.34 -9.55 9.94
CA LEU A 9 -18.98 -9.58 8.52
C LEU A 9 -19.50 -8.32 7.82
N LYS A 10 -20.77 -7.96 8.04
CA LYS A 10 -21.35 -6.73 7.49
C LYS A 10 -20.55 -5.51 7.92
N LYS A 11 -20.20 -5.40 9.20
CA LYS A 11 -19.42 -4.27 9.70
C LYS A 11 -18.02 -4.19 9.10
N SER A 12 -17.39 -5.34 8.90
CA SER A 12 -16.06 -5.42 8.27
C SER A 12 -16.11 -4.97 6.81
N LEU A 13 -17.16 -5.35 6.06
CA LEU A 13 -17.40 -4.87 4.69
C LEU A 13 -17.60 -3.35 4.64
N GLU A 14 -18.40 -2.77 5.56
CA GLU A 14 -18.60 -1.32 5.65
C GLU A 14 -17.28 -0.57 5.91
N ILE A 15 -16.45 -1.08 6.81
CA ILE A 15 -15.15 -0.48 7.14
C ILE A 15 -14.22 -0.53 5.91
N MET A 16 -14.17 -1.66 5.21
CA MET A 16 -13.31 -1.80 4.04
C MET A 16 -13.80 -1.00 2.83
N ALA A 17 -15.12 -0.82 2.67
CA ALA A 17 -15.67 0.10 1.68
C ALA A 17 -15.26 1.55 1.97
N ALA A 18 -15.37 1.99 3.23
CA ALA A 18 -14.92 3.33 3.64
C ALA A 18 -13.39 3.50 3.49
N PHE A 19 -12.60 2.44 3.65
CA PHE A 19 -11.17 2.45 3.35
C PHE A 19 -10.89 2.67 1.86
N SER A 20 -11.61 1.95 0.97
CA SER A 20 -11.46 2.12 -0.49
C SER A 20 -11.78 3.56 -0.90
N GLU A 21 -12.87 4.12 -0.40
CA GLU A 21 -13.28 5.51 -0.65
C GLU A 21 -12.27 6.51 -0.07
N GLY A 22 -11.97 6.41 1.23
CA GLY A 22 -11.11 7.37 1.93
C GLY A 22 -9.65 7.39 1.48
N THR A 23 -9.20 6.33 0.80
CA THR A 23 -7.86 6.26 0.19
C THR A 23 -7.86 6.45 -1.32
N GLY A 24 -9.03 6.71 -1.91
CA GLY A 24 -9.20 6.87 -3.36
C GLY A 24 -8.76 5.65 -4.16
N LEU A 25 -8.86 4.43 -3.61
CA LEU A 25 -8.39 3.19 -4.25
C LEU A 25 -8.96 3.02 -5.65
N GLU A 26 -10.24 3.35 -5.82
CA GLU A 26 -10.97 3.20 -7.08
C GLU A 26 -11.01 4.51 -7.90
N GLU A 27 -10.45 5.61 -7.39
CA GLU A 27 -10.39 6.90 -8.07
C GLU A 27 -9.15 6.98 -8.97
N ALA A 28 -9.37 7.03 -10.28
CA ALA A 28 -8.31 7.24 -11.25
C ALA A 28 -7.80 8.68 -11.21
N GLY A 29 -6.52 8.87 -10.86
CA GLY A 29 -5.83 10.17 -10.98
C GLY A 29 -5.86 11.09 -9.76
N ALA A 30 -6.48 10.67 -8.64
CA ALA A 30 -6.30 11.36 -7.36
C ALA A 30 -4.90 11.07 -6.79
N SER A 31 -4.36 12.00 -5.99
CA SER A 31 -3.18 11.76 -5.16
C SER A 31 -3.53 10.67 -4.14
N GLN A 32 -3.33 9.41 -4.50
CA GLN A 32 -3.63 8.29 -3.64
C GLN A 32 -2.61 8.26 -2.49
N ARG A 33 -3.06 8.57 -1.28
CA ARG A 33 -2.23 8.41 -0.08
C ARG A 33 -2.10 6.93 0.22
N ARG A 34 -0.94 6.36 -0.14
CA ARG A 34 -0.57 4.99 0.21
C ARG A 34 0.32 4.99 1.44
N TYR A 35 0.07 4.02 2.31
CA TYR A 35 0.88 3.80 3.49
C TYR A 35 1.05 2.31 3.67
N LEU A 36 2.28 1.82 3.42
CA LEU A 36 2.53 0.41 3.14
C LEU A 36 2.01 -0.53 4.23
N TRP A 37 2.08 -0.11 5.50
CA TRP A 37 1.57 -0.89 6.62
C TRP A 37 0.05 -1.05 6.59
N THR A 38 -0.67 0.06 6.42
CA THR A 38 -2.14 0.05 6.34
C THR A 38 -2.59 -0.74 5.13
N ASP A 39 -1.94 -0.52 3.98
CA ASP A 39 -2.28 -1.22 2.74
C ASP A 39 -2.03 -2.74 2.86
N ALA A 40 -0.97 -3.18 3.55
CA ALA A 40 -0.73 -4.60 3.81
C ALA A 40 -1.87 -5.25 4.61
N PHE A 41 -2.38 -4.58 5.66
CA PHE A 41 -3.54 -5.08 6.40
C PHE A 41 -4.81 -5.07 5.54
N ALA A 42 -5.00 -4.04 4.72
CA ALA A 42 -6.15 -3.96 3.83
C ALA A 42 -6.19 -5.11 2.81
N VAL A 43 -5.04 -5.49 2.23
CA VAL A 43 -4.94 -6.68 1.36
C VAL A 43 -5.39 -7.95 2.12
N CYS A 44 -4.82 -8.21 3.30
CA CYS A 44 -5.23 -9.37 4.11
C CYS A 44 -6.74 -9.35 4.44
N ASN A 45 -7.29 -8.17 4.76
CA ASN A 45 -8.70 -8.01 5.08
C ASN A 45 -9.57 -8.29 3.85
N PHE A 46 -9.24 -7.77 2.67
CA PHE A 46 -9.98 -8.04 1.45
C PHE A 46 -9.97 -9.53 1.07
N LEU A 47 -8.82 -10.19 1.16
CA LEU A 47 -8.72 -11.63 0.92
C LEU A 47 -9.57 -12.43 1.93
N THR A 48 -9.49 -12.08 3.21
CA THR A 48 -10.32 -12.71 4.25
C THR A 48 -11.82 -12.50 3.98
N LEU A 49 -12.23 -11.30 3.56
CA LEU A 49 -13.62 -11.00 3.24
C LEU A 49 -14.09 -11.77 2.00
N TYR A 50 -13.23 -11.94 1.00
CA TYR A 50 -13.49 -12.79 -0.16
C TYR A 50 -13.75 -14.23 0.27
N GLU A 51 -12.85 -14.84 1.06
CA GLU A 51 -13.01 -16.21 1.56
C GLU A 51 -14.32 -16.40 2.36
N ARG A 52 -14.72 -15.39 3.12
CA ARG A 52 -15.88 -15.46 4.02
C ARG A 52 -17.21 -15.16 3.34
N SER A 53 -17.20 -14.40 2.24
CA SER A 53 -18.42 -13.97 1.55
C SER A 53 -18.61 -14.59 0.18
N GLY A 54 -17.54 -15.10 -0.44
CA GLY A 54 -17.54 -15.62 -1.82
C GLY A 54 -17.72 -14.55 -2.90
N LYS A 55 -17.62 -13.26 -2.55
CA LYS A 55 -17.86 -12.15 -3.48
C LYS A 55 -16.57 -11.69 -4.15
N GLU A 56 -16.49 -11.86 -5.46
CA GLU A 56 -15.33 -11.50 -6.31
C GLU A 56 -14.92 -10.03 -6.24
N GLU A 57 -15.82 -9.14 -5.78
CA GLU A 57 -15.54 -7.73 -5.56
C GLU A 57 -14.35 -7.53 -4.62
N GLN A 58 -14.30 -8.24 -3.48
CA GLN A 58 -13.20 -8.06 -2.50
C GLN A 58 -11.88 -8.60 -3.04
N LEU A 59 -11.89 -9.70 -3.81
CA LEU A 59 -10.68 -10.19 -4.47
C LEU A 59 -10.16 -9.18 -5.51
N SER A 60 -11.08 -8.53 -6.24
CA SER A 60 -10.74 -7.49 -7.20
C SER A 60 -10.14 -6.25 -6.51
N GLN A 61 -10.68 -5.86 -5.35
CA GLN A 61 -10.15 -4.78 -4.52
C GLN A 61 -8.75 -5.09 -3.97
N ALA A 62 -8.49 -6.34 -3.53
CA ALA A 62 -7.16 -6.77 -3.10
C ALA A 62 -6.14 -6.64 -4.24
N ARG A 63 -6.47 -7.13 -5.43
CA ARG A 63 -5.60 -7.04 -6.63
C ARG A 63 -5.34 -5.60 -7.03
N LEU A 64 -6.39 -4.78 -7.09
CA LEU A 64 -6.26 -3.35 -7.41
C LEU A 64 -5.35 -2.64 -6.41
N LEU A 65 -5.50 -2.92 -5.11
CA LEU A 65 -4.67 -2.31 -4.08
C LEU A 65 -3.19 -2.71 -4.23
N ILE A 66 -2.90 -3.98 -4.55
CA ILE A 66 -1.54 -4.45 -4.83
C ILE A 66 -0.93 -3.68 -6.00
N ASP A 67 -1.65 -3.62 -7.13
CA ASP A 67 -1.18 -2.92 -8.33
C ASP A 67 -0.92 -1.44 -8.05
N VAL A 68 -1.84 -0.81 -7.30
CA VAL A 68 -1.76 0.59 -6.87
C VAL A 68 -0.57 0.84 -5.93
N VAL A 69 -0.33 -0.03 -4.96
CA VAL A 69 0.82 0.08 -4.05
C VAL A 69 2.11 -0.03 -4.85
N HIS A 70 2.20 -0.99 -5.78
CA HIS A 70 3.39 -1.20 -6.60
C HIS A 70 3.71 0.00 -7.51
N ARG A 71 2.71 0.53 -8.22
CA ARG A 71 2.90 1.71 -9.09
C ARG A 71 3.17 3.01 -8.33
N THR A 72 2.82 3.07 -7.04
CA THR A 72 2.98 4.29 -6.24
C THR A 72 4.27 4.21 -5.44
N LEU A 73 4.40 3.19 -4.58
CA LEU A 73 5.49 3.04 -3.64
C LEU A 73 6.73 2.35 -4.24
N GLY A 74 6.63 1.74 -5.43
CA GLY A 74 7.79 1.21 -6.17
C GLY A 74 8.54 2.26 -7.01
N TYR A 75 8.13 3.52 -6.95
CA TYR A 75 8.67 4.64 -7.73
C TYR A 75 9.13 5.76 -6.81
N PHE A 76 10.08 6.58 -7.27
CA PHE A 76 10.43 7.83 -6.58
C PHE A 76 9.21 8.75 -6.47
N ARG A 77 9.23 9.64 -5.48
CA ARG A 77 8.15 10.61 -5.28
C ARG A 77 8.22 11.72 -6.33
N ASP A 78 7.09 12.35 -6.59
CA ASP A 78 7.02 13.50 -7.51
C ASP A 78 7.79 14.73 -6.99
N ASP A 79 8.06 14.81 -5.68
CA ASP A 79 8.85 15.86 -5.01
C ASP A 79 10.30 15.44 -4.70
N ASP A 80 10.76 14.29 -5.23
CA ASP A 80 12.16 13.86 -5.20
C ASP A 80 12.89 14.38 -6.47
N GLU A 81 14.19 14.64 -6.35
CA GLU A 81 15.01 15.02 -7.51
C GLU A 81 15.22 13.84 -8.47
N ARG A 82 15.16 12.62 -7.93
CA ARG A 82 15.20 11.36 -8.68
C ARG A 82 13.80 11.06 -9.22
N SER A 83 13.75 10.44 -10.39
CA SER A 83 12.49 10.06 -11.04
C SER A 83 12.53 8.62 -11.55
N GLY A 84 11.35 8.07 -11.83
CA GLY A 84 11.21 6.70 -12.31
C GLY A 84 11.13 5.66 -11.20
N ALA A 85 11.30 4.38 -11.57
CA ALA A 85 11.22 3.25 -10.65
C ALA A 85 12.40 3.27 -9.66
N LEU A 86 12.16 2.88 -8.40
CA LEU A 86 13.23 2.76 -7.39
C LEU A 86 14.33 1.78 -7.81
N SER A 87 13.97 0.80 -8.63
CA SER A 87 14.90 -0.20 -9.18
C SER A 87 15.83 0.32 -10.25
N GLY A 88 15.59 1.52 -10.78
CA GLY A 88 16.28 2.04 -11.96
C GLY A 88 15.99 1.25 -13.24
N LEU A 89 15.04 0.32 -13.22
CA LEU A 89 14.63 -0.44 -14.40
C LEU A 89 13.73 0.41 -15.30
N GLU A 90 13.76 0.09 -16.59
CA GLU A 90 12.80 0.61 -17.56
C GLU A 90 11.36 0.22 -17.19
N GLU A 91 10.39 1.04 -17.56
CA GLU A 91 8.99 0.96 -17.13
C GLU A 91 8.35 -0.43 -17.30
N SER A 92 8.65 -1.11 -18.42
CA SER A 92 8.12 -2.45 -18.69
C SER A 92 8.68 -3.52 -17.74
N GLN A 93 9.95 -3.40 -17.35
CA GLN A 93 10.60 -4.31 -16.41
C GLN A 93 10.23 -3.98 -14.96
N ALA A 94 10.13 -2.69 -14.63
CA ALA A 94 9.67 -2.24 -13.31
C ALA A 94 8.27 -2.78 -13.00
N LYS A 95 7.34 -2.74 -13.95
CA LYS A 95 6.01 -3.34 -13.81
C LYS A 95 6.03 -4.86 -13.63
N LYS A 96 6.99 -5.54 -14.25
CA LYS A 96 7.14 -7.00 -14.14
C LYS A 96 7.77 -7.42 -12.81
N TYR A 97 8.64 -6.58 -12.25
CA TYR A 97 9.38 -6.84 -11.02
C TYR A 97 9.21 -5.68 -10.02
N PRO A 98 7.97 -5.38 -9.59
CA PRO A 98 7.64 -4.14 -8.88
C PRO A 98 8.28 -4.01 -7.50
N THR A 99 8.74 -5.10 -6.92
CA THR A 99 9.32 -5.15 -5.56
C THR A 99 10.83 -5.43 -5.55
N VAL A 100 11.48 -5.48 -6.71
CA VAL A 100 12.90 -5.90 -6.84
C VAL A 100 13.88 -4.98 -6.09
N ALA A 101 13.53 -3.72 -5.91
CA ALA A 101 14.30 -2.74 -5.15
C ALA A 101 13.61 -2.32 -3.84
N GLY A 102 12.64 -3.13 -3.39
CA GLY A 102 11.76 -2.81 -2.27
C GLY A 102 10.72 -1.75 -2.63
N LEU A 103 10.15 -1.13 -1.61
CA LEU A 103 9.07 -0.16 -1.70
C LEU A 103 9.30 0.95 -0.68
N ARG A 104 8.93 2.19 -1.04
CA ARG A 104 8.72 3.26 -0.07
C ARG A 104 7.60 2.90 0.91
N ILE A 105 7.52 3.62 2.03
CA ILE A 105 6.46 3.42 3.03
C ILE A 105 5.31 4.42 2.89
N GLY A 106 5.52 5.56 2.23
CA GLY A 106 4.49 6.56 1.92
C GLY A 106 4.25 7.62 3.01
N LYS A 107 5.27 7.95 3.81
CA LYS A 107 5.15 9.06 4.78
C LYS A 107 5.13 10.44 4.11
N ALA A 108 4.75 11.47 4.88
CA ALA A 108 4.53 12.81 4.37
C ALA A 108 5.83 13.46 3.86
N LEU A 109 6.91 13.36 4.63
CA LEU A 109 8.20 13.94 4.27
C LEU A 109 9.00 12.97 3.39
N ARG A 110 9.75 13.48 2.43
CA ARG A 110 10.71 12.68 1.66
C ARG A 110 11.86 12.15 2.54
N GLU A 111 12.60 11.19 2.00
CA GLU A 111 13.87 10.73 2.60
C GLU A 111 14.82 11.93 2.84
N ARG A 112 15.64 11.83 3.89
CA ARG A 112 16.63 12.88 4.22
C ARG A 112 17.66 12.97 3.10
N ALA A 113 17.90 14.17 2.58
CA ALA A 113 18.95 14.37 1.59
C ALA A 113 20.34 14.14 2.22
N PRO A 114 21.37 13.74 1.44
CA PRO A 114 22.70 13.46 1.98
C PRO A 114 23.33 14.62 2.76
N ASP A 115 23.04 15.86 2.36
CA ASP A 115 23.51 17.12 2.95
C ASP A 115 22.55 17.72 3.99
N GLU A 116 21.34 17.15 4.12
CA GLU A 116 20.36 17.63 5.09
C GLU A 116 20.74 17.16 6.51
N PRO A 117 20.81 18.06 7.50
CA PRO A 117 21.15 17.70 8.86
C PRO A 117 20.13 16.73 9.45
N TYR A 118 20.61 15.82 10.28
CA TYR A 118 19.76 14.90 11.02
C TYR A 118 18.87 15.67 12.01
N ASP A 119 17.57 15.36 11.99
CA ASP A 119 16.56 15.91 12.90
C ASP A 119 15.68 14.76 13.38
N GLU A 120 15.92 14.33 14.61
CA GLU A 120 15.27 13.16 15.22
C GLU A 120 13.75 13.18 15.10
N GLN A 121 13.12 14.36 15.27
CA GLN A 121 11.67 14.46 15.21
C GLN A 121 11.17 14.26 13.79
N LYS A 122 11.85 14.84 12.80
CA LYS A 122 11.47 14.69 11.39
C LYS A 122 11.68 13.29 10.87
N GLU A 123 12.69 12.55 11.34
CA GLU A 123 12.94 11.18 10.87
C GLU A 123 11.72 10.27 11.05
N TRP A 124 10.91 10.49 12.09
CA TRP A 124 9.66 9.76 12.30
C TRP A 124 8.61 10.02 11.22
N ASP A 125 8.70 11.13 10.50
CA ASP A 125 7.77 11.52 9.43
C ASP A 125 8.37 11.38 8.02
N ARG A 126 9.61 10.89 7.92
CA ARG A 126 10.30 10.66 6.63
C ARG A 126 9.97 9.31 6.02
N ASP A 127 9.71 9.35 4.74
CA ASP A 127 9.54 8.21 3.86
C ASP A 127 10.84 7.40 3.75
N GLY A 128 10.81 6.39 2.90
CA GLY A 128 11.94 5.53 2.57
C GLY A 128 11.60 4.08 2.80
N GLN A 129 12.60 3.25 3.06
CA GLN A 129 12.42 1.79 3.16
C GLN A 129 12.65 1.29 4.59
N TYR A 130 11.61 0.68 5.16
CA TYR A 130 11.63 0.20 6.54
C TYR A 130 11.38 -1.30 6.54
N PHE A 131 12.34 -2.05 7.07
CA PHE A 131 12.33 -3.52 7.02
C PHE A 131 11.01 -4.13 7.50
N HIS A 132 10.48 -3.69 8.64
CA HIS A 132 9.25 -4.27 9.22
C HIS A 132 7.98 -3.96 8.41
N TYR A 133 7.96 -2.88 7.63
CA TYR A 133 6.85 -2.59 6.71
C TYR A 133 6.91 -3.51 5.50
N LEU A 134 8.11 -3.70 4.95
CA LEU A 134 8.34 -4.61 3.83
C LEU A 134 8.00 -6.05 4.18
N THR A 135 8.38 -6.54 5.38
CA THR A 135 8.02 -7.90 5.80
C THR A 135 6.51 -8.07 5.97
N LYS A 136 5.79 -7.05 6.45
CA LYS A 136 4.32 -7.13 6.52
C LYS A 136 3.67 -7.13 5.14
N TRP A 137 4.24 -6.39 4.18
CA TRP A 137 3.80 -6.44 2.78
C TRP A 137 4.07 -7.80 2.13
N MET A 138 5.26 -8.38 2.34
CA MET A 138 5.58 -9.74 1.87
C MET A 138 4.59 -10.76 2.41
N HIS A 139 4.25 -10.68 3.70
CA HIS A 139 3.23 -11.55 4.29
C HIS A 139 1.87 -11.37 3.63
N ALA A 140 1.44 -10.13 3.32
CA ALA A 140 0.17 -9.89 2.65
C ALA A 140 0.12 -10.48 1.22
N LEU A 141 1.25 -10.50 0.50
CA LEU A 141 1.36 -11.10 -0.83
C LEU A 141 1.48 -12.63 -0.83
N ASP A 142 1.81 -13.23 0.31
CA ASP A 142 1.92 -14.68 0.51
C ASP A 142 0.58 -15.33 0.91
N GLN A 143 -0.44 -14.53 1.25
CA GLN A 143 -1.79 -15.00 1.55
C GLN A 143 -2.53 -15.44 0.28
#